data_AF-A0A938Z1B5-F1
#
_entry.id   AF-A0A938Z1B5-F1
#
_cell.length_a   1.000
_cell.length_b   1.000
_cell.length_c   1.000
_cell.angle_alpha   90.00
_cell.angle_beta   90.00
_cell.angle_gamma   90.00
#
_symmetry.space_group_name_H-M   'P 1'
#
loop_
_entity.id
_entity.type
_entity.pdbx_description
1 polymer ?
#
loop_
_entity_poly.entity_id
_entity_poly.type
_entity_poly.pdbx_seq_one_letter_code
_entity_poly.pdbx_strand_id
1 'polypeptide(L)'
;MAAKKSKGWRSGKREVRPRMVQMTRHLVVTEGKETEPRYFEGVRAALDAANGRKVSIVVKGTGKHTLDLLGFAVEHCRYAPETFDHVWLVFDKDDFPAADFDAMERKCAELSDGSRTFHALWSNPCFELWPLLHFRYTTAPMSAAECQRALAQAMSRDLGIEYRKNLDGLFEA
;
A
#
# COMPACT_ATOMS: atom_id res chain seq x y z
N MET A 1 -21.89 51.76 46.77
CA MET A 1 -21.98 51.80 45.29
C MET A 1 -21.05 50.74 44.73
N ALA A 2 -21.57 49.75 44.00
CA ALA A 2 -20.79 48.60 43.52
C ALA A 2 -20.07 48.90 42.20
N ALA A 3 -18.76 48.66 42.15
CA ALA A 3 -17.96 48.81 40.94
C ALA A 3 -18.30 47.73 39.89
N LYS A 4 -18.71 48.14 38.69
CA LYS A 4 -18.95 47.25 37.54
C LYS A 4 -17.60 46.76 36.98
N LYS A 5 -17.31 45.46 37.09
CA LYS A 5 -16.21 44.80 36.37
C LYS A 5 -16.50 44.78 34.87
N SER A 6 -15.54 45.19 34.04
CA SER A 6 -15.60 45.05 32.58
C SER A 6 -15.42 43.58 32.18
N LYS A 7 -16.50 42.97 31.66
CA LYS A 7 -16.43 41.68 30.95
C LYS A 7 -16.02 41.94 29.51
N GLY A 8 -14.72 41.97 29.24
CA GLY A 8 -14.17 42.13 27.88
C GLY A 8 -13.22 41.01 27.51
N TRP A 9 -13.61 39.75 27.65
CA TRP A 9 -12.74 38.62 27.27
C TRP A 9 -13.51 37.42 26.71
N ARG A 10 -14.25 37.62 25.61
CA ARG A 10 -14.71 36.55 24.69
C ARG A 10 -15.54 37.15 23.57
N SER A 11 -14.94 37.42 22.41
CA SER A 11 -15.63 37.29 21.11
C SER A 11 -14.66 37.44 19.93
N GLY A 12 -13.64 36.60 19.86
CA GLY A 12 -13.03 36.25 18.59
C GLY A 12 -13.59 34.90 18.17
N LYS A 13 -14.67 34.84 17.37
CA LYS A 13 -15.01 33.61 16.67
C LYS A 13 -13.81 33.31 15.78
N ARG A 14 -13.06 32.26 16.09
CA ARG A 14 -11.94 31.79 15.26
C ARG A 14 -12.52 31.54 13.87
N GLU A 15 -12.05 32.25 12.85
CA GLU A 15 -12.38 31.94 11.45
C GLU A 15 -11.83 30.54 11.16
N VAL A 16 -12.70 29.53 11.25
CA VAL A 16 -12.39 28.19 10.78
C VAL A 16 -12.61 28.22 9.28
N ARG A 17 -11.56 28.53 8.52
CA ARG A 17 -11.58 28.32 7.07
C ARG A 17 -11.68 26.81 6.85
N PRO A 18 -12.72 26.29 6.18
CA PRO A 18 -12.76 24.88 5.84
C PRO A 18 -11.57 24.58 4.93
N ARG A 19 -10.63 23.77 5.41
CA ARG A 19 -9.62 23.17 4.54
C ARG A 19 -10.34 22.14 3.69
N MET A 20 -10.42 22.39 2.39
CA MET A 20 -10.86 21.40 1.43
C MET A 20 -9.90 20.21 1.55
N VAL A 21 -10.42 19.09 2.03
CA VAL A 21 -9.61 17.88 2.20
C VAL A 21 -9.31 17.35 0.81
N GLN A 22 -8.07 17.52 0.37
CA GLN A 22 -7.61 16.93 -0.88
C GLN A 22 -7.47 15.42 -0.67
N MET A 23 -8.17 14.64 -1.48
CA MET A 23 -8.08 13.19 -1.49
C MET A 23 -6.77 12.80 -2.15
N THR A 24 -5.95 12.00 -1.48
CA THR A 24 -4.74 11.42 -2.08
C THR A 24 -5.10 10.13 -2.79
N ARG A 25 -4.68 9.97 -4.05
CA ARG A 25 -5.04 8.85 -4.92
C ARG A 25 -3.84 7.95 -5.16
N HIS A 26 -3.98 6.69 -4.82
CA HIS A 26 -2.94 5.67 -4.91
C HIS A 26 -3.36 4.61 -5.94
N LEU A 27 -2.44 4.29 -6.85
CA LEU A 27 -2.52 3.10 -7.70
C LEU A 27 -1.53 2.08 -7.16
N VAL A 28 -1.97 0.86 -6.88
CA VAL A 28 -1.12 -0.27 -6.52
C VAL A 28 -1.17 -1.28 -7.66
N VAL A 29 -0.05 -1.51 -8.32
CA VAL A 29 0.10 -2.44 -9.42
C VAL A 29 0.98 -3.59 -8.95
N THR A 30 0.46 -4.80 -9.00
CA THR A 30 1.15 -5.99 -8.48
C THR A 30 1.52 -6.95 -9.61
N GLU A 31 2.64 -7.63 -9.43
CA GLU A 31 3.14 -8.65 -10.36
C GLU A 31 2.18 -9.85 -10.43
N GLY A 32 1.77 -10.39 -9.28
CA GLY A 32 0.78 -11.45 -9.16
C GLY A 32 -0.65 -10.98 -9.45
N LYS A 33 -1.55 -11.94 -9.68
CA LYS A 33 -2.97 -11.69 -9.97
C LYS A 33 -3.92 -11.98 -8.80
N GLU A 34 -3.43 -12.62 -7.76
CA GLU A 34 -4.29 -13.24 -6.74
C GLU A 34 -3.93 -12.78 -5.32
N THR A 35 -2.88 -13.34 -4.69
CA THR A 35 -2.54 -13.04 -3.28
C THR A 35 -2.33 -11.55 -3.00
N GLU A 36 -1.47 -10.89 -3.77
CA GLU A 36 -1.10 -9.48 -3.51
C GLU A 36 -2.29 -8.54 -3.76
N PRO A 37 -3.03 -8.63 -4.89
CA PRO A 37 -4.23 -7.83 -5.07
C PRO A 37 -5.25 -8.01 -3.96
N ARG A 38 -5.52 -9.26 -3.53
CA ARG A 38 -6.48 -9.54 -2.44
C ARG A 38 -6.05 -8.91 -1.13
N TYR A 39 -4.76 -8.98 -0.80
CA TYR A 39 -4.22 -8.34 0.40
C TYR A 39 -4.39 -6.82 0.37
N PHE A 40 -4.06 -6.15 -0.74
CA PHE A 40 -4.21 -4.71 -0.87
C PHE A 40 -5.66 -4.24 -0.97
N GLU A 41 -6.57 -5.07 -1.48
CA GLU A 41 -8.01 -4.81 -1.40
C GLU A 41 -8.49 -4.82 0.07
N GLY A 42 -7.95 -5.70 0.92
CA GLY A 42 -8.20 -5.66 2.36
C GLY A 42 -7.65 -4.38 3.02
N VAL A 43 -6.42 -3.96 2.65
CA VAL A 43 -5.84 -2.68 3.08
C VAL A 43 -6.75 -1.51 2.69
N ARG A 44 -7.25 -1.50 1.44
CA ARG A 44 -8.19 -0.49 0.95
C ARG A 44 -9.46 -0.49 1.79
N ALA A 45 -10.07 -1.65 2.03
CA ALA A 45 -11.30 -1.76 2.79
C ALA A 45 -11.15 -1.22 4.23
N ALA A 46 -10.03 -1.53 4.90
CA ALA A 46 -9.75 -1.02 6.24
C ALA A 46 -9.53 0.50 6.26
N LEU A 47 -8.85 1.05 5.25
CA LEU A 47 -8.65 2.50 5.13
C LEU A 47 -9.95 3.23 4.79
N ASP A 48 -10.81 2.66 3.94
CA ASP A 48 -12.11 3.23 3.60
C ASP A 48 -13.00 3.35 4.85
N ALA A 49 -12.96 2.34 5.73
CA ALA A 49 -13.68 2.34 7.01
C ALA A 49 -13.14 3.40 7.99
N ALA A 50 -11.83 3.65 8.02
CA ALA A 50 -11.19 4.55 8.98
C ALA A 50 -11.14 6.03 8.53
N ASN A 51 -10.92 6.30 7.23
CA ASN A 51 -10.41 7.60 6.78
C ASN A 51 -11.45 8.55 6.18
N GLY A 52 -12.73 8.19 6.12
CA GLY A 52 -13.80 9.12 5.71
C GLY A 52 -13.57 9.81 4.35
N ARG A 53 -13.02 9.07 3.36
CA ARG A 53 -12.73 9.50 1.97
C ARG A 53 -11.47 10.36 1.74
N LYS A 54 -10.46 10.27 2.60
CA LYS A 54 -9.18 10.99 2.41
C LYS A 54 -8.18 10.31 1.48
N VAL A 55 -8.30 9.00 1.32
CA VAL A 55 -7.37 8.16 0.55
C VAL A 55 -8.18 7.35 -0.44
N SER A 56 -7.79 7.36 -1.72
CA SER A 56 -8.30 6.45 -2.74
C SER A 56 -7.23 5.41 -3.02
N ILE A 57 -7.57 4.13 -3.08
CA ILE A 57 -6.66 3.09 -3.53
C ILE A 57 -7.32 2.34 -4.68
N VAL A 58 -6.61 2.20 -5.78
CA VAL A 58 -6.97 1.33 -6.90
C VAL A 58 -5.92 0.23 -6.99
N VAL A 59 -6.34 -1.03 -6.94
CA VAL A 59 -5.44 -2.18 -7.02
C VAL A 59 -5.56 -2.86 -8.39
N LYS A 60 -4.42 -3.25 -8.98
CA LYS A 60 -4.34 -3.92 -10.28
C LYS A 60 -3.32 -5.07 -10.24
N GLY A 61 -3.81 -6.31 -10.30
CA GLY A 61 -2.97 -7.48 -10.52
C GLY A 61 -2.72 -7.73 -12.01
N THR A 62 -1.47 -7.89 -12.41
CA THR A 62 -1.10 -7.86 -13.83
C THR A 62 -0.65 -9.21 -14.41
N GLY A 63 0.02 -10.05 -13.61
CA GLY A 63 0.79 -11.20 -14.12
C GLY A 63 1.98 -10.79 -14.99
N LYS A 64 2.47 -9.56 -14.83
CA LYS A 64 3.62 -9.04 -15.57
C LYS A 64 4.82 -8.98 -14.64
N HIS A 65 5.95 -9.42 -15.16
CA HIS A 65 7.21 -9.42 -14.43
C HIS A 65 8.05 -8.20 -14.80
N THR A 66 9.03 -7.89 -13.96
CA THR A 66 10.14 -7.04 -14.36
C THR A 66 9.71 -5.62 -14.79
N LEU A 67 10.31 -5.07 -15.85
CA LEU A 67 10.00 -3.73 -16.35
C LEU A 67 8.66 -3.63 -17.08
N ASP A 68 8.04 -4.75 -17.45
CA ASP A 68 6.70 -4.76 -18.06
C ASP A 68 5.62 -4.33 -17.05
N LEU A 69 5.84 -4.61 -15.75
CA LEU A 69 4.99 -4.12 -14.67
C LEU A 69 4.95 -2.59 -14.63
N LEU A 70 6.13 -1.95 -14.74
CA LEU A 70 6.24 -0.50 -14.82
C LEU A 70 5.58 0.05 -16.08
N GLY A 71 5.84 -0.57 -17.24
CA GLY A 71 5.22 -0.18 -18.50
C GLY A 71 3.69 -0.15 -18.41
N PHE A 72 3.10 -1.19 -17.83
CA PHE A 72 1.67 -1.25 -17.58
C PHE A 72 1.19 -0.12 -16.66
N ALA A 73 1.90 0.16 -15.56
CA ALA A 73 1.51 1.21 -14.63
C ALA A 73 1.53 2.61 -15.27
N VAL A 74 2.55 2.90 -16.08
CA VAL A 74 2.66 4.16 -16.85
C VAL A 74 1.51 4.28 -17.85
N GLU A 75 1.23 3.21 -18.59
CA GLU A 75 0.14 3.17 -19.56
C GLU A 75 -1.23 3.38 -18.88
N HIS A 76 -1.45 2.69 -17.75
CA HIS A 76 -2.65 2.85 -16.95
C HIS A 76 -2.84 4.29 -16.48
N CYS A 77 -1.78 4.91 -15.95
CA CYS A 77 -1.82 6.29 -15.50
C CYS A 77 -2.04 7.31 -16.63
N ARG A 78 -1.72 6.96 -17.87
CA ARG A 78 -1.91 7.81 -19.05
C ARG A 78 -3.36 7.81 -19.55
N TYR A 79 -4.03 6.66 -19.45
CA TYR A 79 -5.39 6.47 -20.00
C TYR A 79 -6.49 6.40 -18.94
N ALA A 80 -6.15 6.31 -17.65
CA ALA A 80 -7.13 6.35 -16.59
C ALA A 80 -7.90 7.69 -16.60
N PRO A 81 -9.22 7.67 -16.35
CA PRO A 81 -10.02 8.90 -16.27
C PRO A 81 -9.67 9.74 -15.04
N GLU A 82 -9.01 9.13 -14.05
CA GLU A 82 -8.58 9.75 -12.81
C GLU A 82 -7.06 9.83 -12.72
N THR A 83 -6.57 10.85 -12.03
CA THR A 83 -5.14 11.00 -11.73
C THR A 83 -4.76 10.21 -10.48
N PHE A 84 -3.53 9.71 -10.44
CA PHE A 84 -2.91 9.11 -9.26
C PHE A 84 -1.73 9.97 -8.82
N ASP A 85 -1.70 10.30 -7.52
CA ASP A 85 -0.60 11.01 -6.86
C ASP A 85 0.54 10.05 -6.54
N HIS A 86 0.21 8.81 -6.16
CA HIS A 86 1.19 7.77 -5.87
C HIS A 86 0.92 6.50 -6.69
N VAL A 87 1.96 5.95 -7.31
CA VAL A 87 1.91 4.69 -8.03
C VAL A 87 2.89 3.72 -7.39
N TRP A 88 2.41 2.59 -6.89
CA TRP A 88 3.19 1.57 -6.19
C TRP A 88 3.32 0.34 -7.08
N LEU A 89 4.54 -0.08 -7.36
CA LEU A 89 4.84 -1.31 -8.10
C LEU A 89 5.25 -2.37 -7.10
N VAL A 90 4.44 -3.43 -6.99
CA VAL A 90 4.63 -4.52 -6.04
C VAL A 90 5.14 -5.75 -6.76
N PHE A 91 6.30 -6.25 -6.34
CA PHE A 91 6.94 -7.39 -6.96
C PHE A 91 7.85 -8.14 -5.96
N ASP A 92 8.12 -9.40 -6.24
CA ASP A 92 9.03 -10.21 -5.45
C ASP A 92 10.47 -10.11 -5.98
N LYS A 93 11.44 -10.00 -5.08
CA LYS A 93 12.86 -9.85 -5.47
C LYS A 93 13.42 -11.15 -6.05
N ASP A 94 12.95 -12.32 -5.61
CA ASP A 94 13.46 -13.61 -6.08
C ASP A 94 13.16 -13.86 -7.56
N ASP A 95 12.08 -13.28 -8.08
CA ASP A 95 11.70 -13.31 -9.50
C ASP A 95 12.36 -12.21 -10.37
N PHE A 96 13.20 -11.35 -9.77
CA PHE A 96 13.81 -10.19 -10.44
C PHE A 96 15.34 -10.35 -10.64
N PRO A 97 15.84 -10.30 -11.89
CA PRO A 97 17.27 -10.15 -12.14
C PRO A 97 17.80 -8.87 -11.47
N ALA A 98 18.98 -8.93 -10.85
CA ALA A 98 19.54 -7.81 -10.09
C ALA A 98 19.66 -6.51 -10.92
N ALA A 99 20.04 -6.63 -12.20
CA ALA A 99 20.13 -5.50 -13.10
C ALA A 99 18.78 -4.80 -13.32
N ASP A 100 17.71 -5.58 -13.43
CA ASP A 100 16.35 -5.08 -13.63
C ASP A 100 15.76 -4.50 -12.34
N PHE A 101 16.12 -5.07 -11.19
CA PHE A 101 15.72 -4.56 -9.88
C PHE A 101 16.23 -3.14 -9.66
N ASP A 102 17.54 -2.93 -9.86
CA ASP A 102 18.14 -1.60 -9.73
C ASP A 102 17.61 -0.63 -10.81
N ALA A 103 17.28 -1.15 -12.00
CA ALA A 103 16.68 -0.35 -13.07
C ALA A 103 15.26 0.09 -12.74
N MET A 104 14.47 -0.74 -12.06
CA MET A 104 13.12 -0.42 -11.62
C MET A 104 13.12 0.80 -10.70
N GLU A 105 13.98 0.80 -9.67
CA GLU A 105 14.08 1.90 -8.72
C GLU A 105 14.49 3.21 -9.41
N ARG A 106 15.52 3.17 -10.28
CA ARG A 106 15.94 4.34 -11.06
C ARG A 106 14.82 4.88 -11.94
N LYS A 107 14.11 4.01 -12.67
CA LYS A 107 13.01 4.44 -13.56
C LYS A 107 11.84 5.02 -12.79
N CYS A 108 11.52 4.49 -11.60
CA CYS A 108 10.51 5.08 -10.73
C CYS A 108 10.89 6.52 -10.33
N ALA A 109 12.14 6.76 -9.98
CA ALA A 109 12.63 8.10 -9.66
C ALA A 109 12.57 9.04 -10.88
N GLU A 110 12.98 8.57 -12.07
CA GLU A 110 12.95 9.35 -13.32
C GLU A 110 11.54 9.74 -13.76
N LEU A 111 10.56 8.85 -13.53
CA LEU A 111 9.15 9.08 -13.89
C LEU A 111 8.38 9.91 -12.87
N SER A 112 8.96 10.12 -11.69
CA SER A 112 8.34 10.92 -10.63
C SER A 112 8.50 12.40 -10.92
N ASP A 113 7.43 13.17 -10.71
CA ASP A 113 7.40 14.61 -10.86
C ASP A 113 6.62 15.29 -9.73
N GLY A 114 6.39 16.61 -9.84
CA GLY A 114 5.67 17.38 -8.82
C GLY A 114 4.18 17.03 -8.66
N SER A 115 3.64 16.20 -9.55
CA SER A 115 2.23 15.77 -9.57
C SER A 115 2.04 14.28 -9.25
N ARG A 116 3.03 13.44 -9.55
CA ARG A 116 2.95 11.98 -9.35
C ARG A 116 4.29 11.41 -8.92
N THR A 117 4.27 10.50 -7.95
CA THR A 117 5.45 9.76 -7.53
C THR A 117 5.26 8.27 -7.76
N PHE A 118 6.23 7.63 -8.42
CA PHE A 118 6.32 6.19 -8.58
C PHE A 118 7.20 5.59 -7.48
N HIS A 119 6.77 4.47 -6.92
CA HIS A 119 7.41 3.78 -5.80
C HIS A 119 7.64 2.32 -6.19
N ALA A 120 8.86 1.84 -6.05
CA ALA A 120 9.14 0.42 -6.05
C ALA A 120 8.88 -0.13 -4.64
N LEU A 121 8.05 -1.16 -4.53
CA LEU A 121 7.71 -1.83 -3.27
C LEU A 121 7.92 -3.33 -3.48
N TRP A 122 8.74 -3.97 -2.67
CA TRP A 122 9.17 -5.33 -2.97
C TRP A 122 9.31 -6.21 -1.74
N SER A 123 9.17 -7.51 -1.94
CA SER A 123 9.35 -8.54 -0.94
C SER A 123 10.63 -9.33 -1.22
N ASN A 124 11.22 -9.94 -0.19
CA ASN A 124 12.36 -10.85 -0.34
C ASN A 124 12.35 -11.91 0.78
N PRO A 125 12.10 -13.19 0.49
CA PRO A 125 12.03 -13.77 -0.86
C PRO A 125 10.72 -13.41 -1.59
N CYS A 126 9.57 -13.59 -0.95
CA CYS A 126 8.26 -13.50 -1.57
C CYS A 126 7.24 -12.71 -0.73
N PHE A 127 6.09 -12.39 -1.32
CA PHE A 127 5.05 -11.55 -0.71
C PHE A 127 4.58 -12.04 0.66
N GLU A 128 4.53 -13.36 0.88
CA GLU A 128 4.12 -13.94 2.18
C GLU A 128 4.96 -13.50 3.38
N LEU A 129 6.12 -12.86 3.16
CA LEU A 129 6.89 -12.23 4.22
C LEU A 129 6.09 -11.14 4.94
N TRP A 130 5.32 -10.33 4.23
CA TRP A 130 4.59 -9.23 4.87
C TRP A 130 3.49 -9.68 5.82
N PRO A 131 2.59 -10.61 5.45
CA PRO A 131 1.63 -11.15 6.41
C PRO A 131 2.34 -11.91 7.55
N LEU A 132 3.46 -12.59 7.29
CA LEU A 132 4.25 -13.23 8.35
C LEU A 132 4.74 -12.22 9.40
N LEU A 133 5.11 -11.00 8.97
CA LEU A 133 5.59 -9.95 9.84
C LEU A 133 4.53 -9.38 10.80
N HIS A 134 3.23 -9.60 10.54
CA HIS A 134 2.17 -9.28 11.50
C HIS A 134 2.17 -10.23 12.71
N PHE A 135 2.60 -11.48 12.54
CA PHE A 135 2.66 -12.47 13.61
C PHE A 135 4.01 -12.45 14.35
N ARG A 136 5.10 -12.23 13.60
CA ARG A 136 6.44 -12.20 14.19
C ARG A 136 7.41 -11.38 13.37
N TYR A 137 8.21 -10.58 14.06
CA TYR A 137 9.36 -9.94 13.44
C TYR A 137 10.44 -10.98 13.09
N THR A 138 10.97 -10.92 11.87
CA THR A 138 12.08 -11.77 11.42
C THR A 138 12.95 -11.05 10.40
N THR A 139 14.26 -11.30 10.48
CA THR A 139 15.24 -10.92 9.45
C THR A 139 16.06 -12.14 9.01
N ALA A 140 15.65 -13.34 9.42
CA ALA A 140 16.33 -14.57 9.08
C ALA A 140 16.25 -14.80 7.56
N PRO A 141 17.34 -15.23 6.91
CA PRO A 141 17.28 -15.66 5.51
C PRO A 141 16.28 -16.81 5.36
N MET A 142 15.42 -16.72 4.35
CA MET A 142 14.43 -17.75 4.03
C MET A 142 14.31 -17.87 2.51
N SER A 143 14.08 -19.09 2.02
CA SER A 143 13.49 -19.32 0.70
C SER A 143 11.99 -18.98 0.71
N ALA A 144 11.40 -18.73 -0.46
CA ALA A 144 9.96 -18.49 -0.58
C ALA A 144 9.12 -19.61 0.06
N ALA A 145 9.54 -20.87 -0.13
CA ALA A 145 8.87 -22.02 0.44
C ALA A 145 8.97 -22.06 1.98
N GLU A 146 10.10 -21.65 2.57
CA GLU A 146 10.24 -21.52 4.02
C GLU A 146 9.37 -20.39 4.58
N CYS A 147 9.30 -19.26 3.87
CA CYS A 147 8.44 -18.13 4.23
C CYS A 147 6.96 -18.54 4.26
N GLN A 148 6.49 -19.21 3.21
CA GLN A 148 5.12 -19.72 3.13
C GLN A 148 4.80 -20.74 4.24
N ARG A 149 5.72 -21.66 4.55
CA ARG A 149 5.55 -22.60 5.67
C ARG A 149 5.50 -21.88 7.02
N ALA A 150 6.35 -20.87 7.20
CA ALA A 150 6.37 -20.07 8.41
C ALA A 150 5.05 -19.31 8.62
N LEU A 151 4.51 -18.71 7.55
CA LEU A 151 3.20 -18.06 7.58
C LEU A 151 2.10 -19.05 7.93
N ALA A 152 2.07 -20.21 7.26
CA ALA A 152 1.07 -21.24 7.53
C ALA A 152 1.10 -21.71 8.98
N GLN A 153 2.29 -21.91 9.55
CA GLN A 153 2.45 -22.27 10.96
C GLN A 153 1.97 -21.17 11.90
N ALA A 154 2.27 -19.90 11.59
CA ALA A 154 1.83 -18.77 12.39
C ALA A 154 0.29 -18.62 12.38
N MET A 155 -0.32 -18.63 11.19
CA MET A 155 -1.78 -18.55 11.06
C MET A 155 -2.50 -19.72 11.73
N SER A 156 -1.97 -20.94 11.56
CA SER A 156 -2.56 -22.13 12.19
C SER A 156 -2.49 -22.07 13.71
N ARG A 157 -1.35 -21.62 14.26
CA ARG A 157 -1.15 -21.52 15.71
C ARG A 157 -1.95 -20.38 16.34
N ASP A 158 -1.94 -19.20 15.73
CA ASP A 158 -2.42 -17.97 16.36
C ASP A 158 -3.90 -17.69 16.02
N LEU A 159 -4.39 -18.15 14.86
CA LEU A 159 -5.76 -17.92 14.39
C LEU A 159 -6.57 -19.20 14.17
N GLY A 160 -5.93 -20.38 14.18
CA GLY A 160 -6.60 -21.63 13.81
C GLY A 160 -6.94 -21.73 12.32
N ILE A 161 -6.33 -20.89 11.47
CA ILE A 161 -6.59 -20.83 10.03
C ILE A 161 -5.47 -21.56 9.26
N GLU A 162 -5.85 -22.42 8.33
CA GLU A 162 -4.90 -23.07 7.42
C GLU A 162 -4.58 -22.11 6.25
N TYR A 163 -3.35 -21.60 6.20
CA TYR A 163 -2.90 -20.79 5.06
C TYR A 163 -2.82 -21.65 3.79
N ARG A 164 -3.37 -21.11 2.70
CA ARG A 164 -3.16 -21.61 1.33
C ARG A 164 -2.89 -20.41 0.42
N LYS A 165 -2.10 -20.62 -0.65
CA LYS A 165 -1.85 -19.56 -1.63
C LYS A 165 -3.19 -19.04 -2.17
N ASN A 166 -3.31 -17.72 -2.28
CA ASN A 166 -4.55 -17.02 -2.64
C ASN A 166 -5.67 -17.13 -1.59
N LEU A 167 -5.35 -17.27 -0.30
CA LEU A 167 -6.33 -17.21 0.77
C LEU A 167 -7.06 -15.84 0.77
N ASP A 168 -8.38 -15.86 0.80
CA ASP A 168 -9.20 -14.66 0.97
C ASP A 168 -9.14 -14.15 2.41
N GLY A 169 -9.19 -12.83 2.58
CA GLY A 169 -9.17 -12.21 3.90
C GLY A 169 -7.80 -12.25 4.58
N LEU A 170 -6.71 -12.43 3.83
CA LEU A 170 -5.35 -12.54 4.38
C LEU A 170 -4.92 -11.28 5.15
N PHE A 171 -5.47 -10.11 4.83
CA PHE A 171 -5.16 -8.88 5.55
C PHE A 171 -5.96 -8.75 6.85
N GLU A 172 -7.20 -9.24 6.88
CA GLU A 172 -8.13 -9.14 7.99
C GLU A 172 -7.95 -10.24 9.05
N ALA A 173 -7.33 -11.35 8.67
CA ALA A 173 -7.05 -12.50 9.52
C ALA A 173 -6.07 -12.15 10.66
#